data_AF-A0A822J1D4-F1
#
_entry.id   AF-A0A822J1D4-F1
#
_cell.length_a   1.000
_cell.length_b   1.000
_cell.length_c   1.000
_cell.angle_alpha   90.00
_cell.angle_beta   90.00
_cell.angle_gamma   90.00
#
_symmetry.space_group_name_H-M   'P 1'
#
loop_
_entity.id
_entity.type
_entity.pdbx_description
1 polymer ?
#
loop_
_entity_poly.entity_id
_entity_poly.type
_entity_poly.pdbx_seq_one_letter_code
_entity_poly.pdbx_strand_id
1 'polypeptide(L)'
;MRDRVNVSIDHRLKNMFEALMESHGIEWNELLEGAVIDFLTKIDPVQTLEDMIKNEEEKLQERKLELIKIKANIHVLDHPKFDHLKMDRELEKKREEQFQKDILWLPKQILSPEGPNWNRILFFYHFDTKKEALDWLRPRIERIRELEKKK
;
A
#
# COMPACT_ATOMS: atom_id res chain seq x y z
N MET A 1 -16.34 12.53 28.82
CA MET A 1 -17.34 11.91 29.72
C MET A 1 -18.14 10.92 28.88
N ARG A 2 -18.45 9.71 29.38
CA ARG A 2 -19.39 8.81 28.71
C ARG A 2 -20.73 9.01 29.41
N ASP A 3 -21.61 9.77 28.79
CA ASP A 3 -22.97 9.93 29.28
C ASP A 3 -23.70 8.59 29.11
N ARG A 4 -24.19 8.04 30.23
CA ARG A 4 -24.89 6.76 30.25
C ARG A 4 -26.38 7.04 30.17
N VAL A 5 -26.99 6.70 29.05
CA VAL A 5 -28.46 6.68 28.93
C VAL A 5 -28.95 5.36 29.51
N ASN A 6 -29.68 5.43 30.63
CA ASN A 6 -30.35 4.26 31.19
C ASN A 6 -31.73 4.10 30.54
N VAL A 7 -31.91 3.04 29.75
CA VAL A 7 -33.19 2.69 29.14
C VAL A 7 -33.79 1.51 29.88
N SER A 8 -35.06 1.62 30.29
CA SER A 8 -35.83 0.50 30.85
C SER A 8 -36.61 -0.17 29.73
N ILE A 9 -36.39 -1.47 29.53
CA ILE A 9 -37.04 -2.25 28.48
C ILE A 9 -38.12 -3.16 29.09
N ASP A 10 -39.34 -3.09 28.57
CA ASP A 10 -40.36 -4.10 28.84
C ASP A 10 -40.07 -5.37 28.03
N HIS A 11 -39.64 -6.42 28.73
CA HIS A 11 -39.28 -7.70 28.13
C HIS A 11 -40.44 -8.37 27.38
N ARG A 12 -41.70 -8.12 27.78
CA ARG A 12 -42.85 -8.71 27.11
C ARG A 12 -43.01 -8.12 25.71
N LEU A 13 -42.90 -6.81 25.60
CA LEU A 13 -43.00 -6.10 24.32
C LEU A 13 -41.83 -6.44 23.39
N LYS A 14 -40.61 -6.53 23.94
CA LYS A 14 -39.44 -7.01 23.21
C LYS A 14 -39.71 -8.37 22.56
N ASN A 15 -40.13 -9.35 23.36
CA ASN A 15 -40.36 -10.71 22.86
C ASN A 15 -41.47 -10.77 21.81
N MET A 16 -42.53 -9.95 21.96
CA MET A 16 -43.59 -9.85 20.96
C MET A 16 -43.11 -9.25 19.64
N PHE A 17 -42.24 -8.24 19.70
CA PHE A 17 -41.64 -7.65 18.51
C PHE A 17 -40.71 -8.63 17.80
N GLU A 18 -39.78 -9.26 18.53
CA GLU A 18 -38.87 -10.27 17.97
C GLU A 18 -39.62 -11.45 17.34
N ALA A 19 -40.75 -11.86 17.94
CA ALA A 19 -41.61 -12.91 17.38
C ALA A 19 -42.27 -12.51 16.05
N LEU A 20 -42.39 -11.21 15.76
CA LEU A 20 -42.96 -10.67 14.52
C LEU A 20 -41.88 -10.23 13.52
N MET A 21 -40.59 -10.48 13.80
CA MET A 21 -39.47 -10.07 12.97
C MET A 21 -39.61 -10.52 11.51
N GLU A 22 -40.12 -11.73 11.26
CA GLU A 22 -40.36 -12.23 9.90
C GLU A 22 -41.37 -11.39 9.10
N SER A 23 -42.25 -10.63 9.78
CA SER A 23 -43.30 -9.83 9.15
C SER A 23 -42.88 -8.39 8.83
N HIS A 24 -42.07 -7.76 9.69
CA HIS A 24 -41.60 -6.39 9.51
C HIS A 24 -40.14 -6.28 9.07
N GLY A 25 -39.35 -7.35 9.21
CA GLY A 25 -37.96 -7.42 8.74
C GLY A 25 -36.97 -6.51 9.48
N ILE A 26 -37.30 -6.10 10.71
CA ILE A 26 -36.50 -5.15 11.51
C ILE A 26 -36.03 -5.85 12.78
N GLU A 27 -34.75 -5.79 13.09
CA GLU A 27 -34.23 -6.35 14.34
C GLU A 27 -34.54 -5.44 15.54
N TRP A 28 -34.68 -6.02 16.73
CA TRP A 28 -34.93 -5.25 17.95
C TRP A 28 -33.84 -4.19 18.23
N ASN A 29 -32.59 -4.51 17.89
CA ASN A 29 -31.47 -3.58 18.05
C ASN A 29 -31.59 -2.38 17.09
N GLU A 30 -31.99 -2.60 15.84
CA GLU A 30 -32.20 -1.52 14.86
C GLU A 30 -33.33 -0.58 15.30
N LEU A 31 -34.43 -1.14 15.83
CA LEU A 31 -35.53 -0.33 16.39
C LEU A 31 -35.05 0.54 17.56
N LEU A 32 -34.26 -0.04 18.47
CA LEU A 32 -33.71 0.68 19.62
C LEU A 32 -32.74 1.78 19.20
N GLU A 33 -31.84 1.49 18.26
CA GLU A 33 -30.92 2.49 17.72
C GLU A 33 -31.69 3.66 17.09
N GLY A 34 -32.72 3.36 16.27
CA GLY A 34 -33.59 4.38 15.69
C GLY A 34 -34.30 5.23 16.74
N ALA A 35 -34.88 4.61 17.77
CA ALA A 35 -35.57 5.33 18.84
C ALA A 35 -34.63 6.22 19.68
N VAL A 36 -33.39 5.76 19.90
CA VAL A 36 -32.36 6.55 20.59
C VAL A 36 -31.93 7.74 19.73
N ILE A 37 -31.73 7.55 18.42
CA ILE A 37 -31.41 8.63 17.48
C ILE A 37 -32.57 9.65 17.43
N ASP A 38 -33.82 9.21 17.35
CA ASP A 38 -35.00 10.06 17.38
C ASP A 38 -35.17 10.83 18.70
N PHE A 39 -34.71 10.25 19.80
CA PHE A 39 -34.70 10.91 21.11
C PHE A 39 -33.58 11.95 21.19
N LEU A 40 -32.37 11.61 20.73
CA LEU A 40 -31.22 12.51 20.71
C LEU A 40 -31.44 13.69 19.76
N THR A 41 -32.01 13.47 18.57
CA THR A 41 -32.37 14.56 17.64
C THR A 41 -33.39 15.55 18.22
N LYS A 42 -34.22 15.15 19.19
CA LYS A 42 -35.13 16.04 19.92
C LYS A 42 -34.44 16.82 21.05
N ILE A 43 -33.30 16.33 21.53
CA ILE A 43 -32.52 16.94 22.61
C ILE A 43 -31.25 17.54 22.00
N ASP A 44 -31.32 18.83 21.70
CA ASP A 44 -30.27 19.61 21.05
C ASP A 44 -30.00 19.23 19.58
N PRO A 45 -30.88 19.71 18.67
CA PRO A 45 -30.74 19.46 17.23
C PRO A 45 -29.45 20.06 16.65
N VAL A 46 -28.83 21.05 17.31
CA VAL A 46 -27.57 21.65 16.85
C VAL A 46 -26.43 20.68 17.09
N GLN A 47 -26.26 20.20 18.31
CA GLN A 47 -25.20 19.23 18.64
C GLN A 47 -25.34 17.94 17.81
N THR A 48 -26.58 17.49 17.59
CA THR A 48 -26.84 16.31 16.77
C THR A 48 -26.43 16.53 15.31
N LEU A 49 -26.74 17.69 14.73
CA LEU A 49 -26.31 18.04 13.38
C LEU A 49 -24.78 18.17 13.28
N GLU A 50 -24.13 18.74 14.30
CA GLU A 50 -22.67 18.83 14.37
C GLU A 50 -22.01 17.43 14.40
N ASP A 51 -22.56 16.51 15.19
CA ASP A 51 -22.06 15.13 15.27
C ASP A 51 -22.31 14.36 13.96
N MET A 52 -23.46 14.59 13.31
CA MET A 52 -23.75 14.01 11.99
C MET A 52 -22.77 14.52 10.92
N ILE A 53 -22.51 15.84 10.89
CA ILE A 53 -21.54 16.44 9.98
C ILE A 53 -20.16 15.82 10.20
N LYS A 54 -19.71 15.72 11.45
CA LYS A 54 -18.42 15.12 11.78
C LYS A 54 -18.32 13.66 11.31
N ASN A 55 -19.37 12.86 11.51
CA ASN A 55 -19.41 11.47 11.06
C ASN A 55 -19.38 11.37 9.52
N GLU A 56 -20.08 12.26 8.81
CA GLU A 56 -19.99 12.32 7.34
C GLU A 56 -18.61 12.73 6.86
N GLU A 57 -17.93 13.66 7.53
CA GLU A 57 -16.55 14.04 7.24
C GLU A 57 -15.58 12.88 7.43
N GLU A 58 -15.72 12.10 8.52
CA GLU A 58 -14.94 10.89 8.77
C GLU A 58 -15.15 9.85 7.65
N LYS A 59 -16.40 9.56 7.30
CA LYS A 59 -16.74 8.66 6.17
C LYS A 59 -16.19 9.17 4.84
N LEU A 60 -16.21 10.49 4.61
CA LEU A 60 -15.64 11.09 3.41
C LEU A 60 -14.12 10.92 3.37
N GLN A 61 -13.42 11.04 4.50
CA GLN A 61 -11.99 10.77 4.58
C GLN A 61 -11.67 9.30 4.30
N GLU A 62 -12.44 8.37 4.86
CA GLU A 62 -12.29 6.94 4.56
C GLU A 62 -12.48 6.65 3.06
N ARG A 63 -13.53 7.20 2.45
CA ARG A 63 -13.77 7.06 1.00
C ARG A 63 -12.67 7.72 0.16
N LYS A 64 -12.09 8.84 0.61
CA LYS A 64 -10.92 9.46 -0.06
C LYS A 64 -9.70 8.56 0.03
N LEU A 65 -9.44 7.92 1.17
CA LEU A 65 -8.35 6.95 1.32
C LEU A 65 -8.58 5.73 0.44
N GLU A 66 -9.81 5.23 0.36
CA GLU A 66 -10.19 4.14 -0.54
C GLU A 66 -10.02 4.54 -2.02
N LEU A 67 -10.43 5.75 -2.40
CA LEU A 67 -10.20 6.30 -3.73
C LEU A 67 -8.70 6.39 -4.06
N ILE A 68 -7.86 6.78 -3.10
CA ILE A 68 -6.39 6.79 -3.28
C ILE A 68 -5.87 5.35 -3.50
N LYS A 69 -6.33 4.37 -2.71
CA LYS A 69 -5.98 2.96 -2.89
C LYS A 69 -6.42 2.43 -4.25
N ILE A 70 -7.64 2.73 -4.66
CA ILE A 70 -8.18 2.34 -5.97
C ILE A 70 -7.40 3.05 -7.09
N LYS A 71 -7.09 4.35 -6.97
CA LYS A 71 -6.26 5.06 -7.94
C LYS A 71 -4.84 4.52 -8.03
N ALA A 72 -4.25 4.07 -6.92
CA ALA A 72 -2.96 3.39 -6.93
C ALA A 72 -3.06 2.04 -7.66
N ASN A 73 -4.13 1.28 -7.43
CA ASN A 73 -4.38 0.01 -8.13
C ASN A 73 -4.74 0.22 -9.60
N ILE A 74 -5.43 1.31 -9.95
CA ILE A 74 -5.67 1.71 -11.34
C ILE A 74 -4.36 2.17 -11.97
N HIS A 75 -3.46 2.86 -11.28
CA HIS A 75 -2.10 3.12 -11.81
C HIS A 75 -1.31 1.83 -12.09
N VAL A 76 -1.58 0.75 -11.33
CA VAL A 76 -1.03 -0.59 -11.59
C VAL A 76 -1.73 -1.29 -12.77
N LEU A 77 -3.01 -0.99 -13.05
CA LEU A 77 -3.80 -1.58 -14.14
C LEU A 77 -3.78 -0.75 -15.45
N ASP A 78 -3.53 0.56 -15.37
CA ASP A 78 -3.21 1.53 -16.43
C ASP A 78 -1.70 1.56 -16.72
N HIS A 79 -0.99 0.48 -16.35
CA HIS A 79 0.20 0.06 -17.07
C HIS A 79 -0.25 -0.90 -18.19
N PRO A 80 -0.65 -0.36 -19.37
CA PRO A 80 -1.03 -1.18 -20.50
C PRO A 80 0.21 -1.91 -20.97
N LYS A 81 0.40 -3.17 -20.59
CA LYS A 81 1.59 -3.95 -20.97
C LYS A 81 2.84 -3.08 -20.87
N PHE A 82 3.24 -2.70 -19.65
CA PHE A 82 4.55 -2.09 -19.45
C PHE A 82 5.54 -2.99 -20.17
N ASP A 83 6.08 -2.49 -21.28
CA ASP A 83 6.90 -3.25 -22.20
C ASP A 83 8.14 -3.62 -21.40
N HIS A 84 8.15 -4.82 -20.78
CA HIS A 84 9.23 -5.25 -19.90
C HIS A 84 10.59 -5.05 -20.60
N LEU A 85 10.60 -5.18 -21.93
CA LEU A 85 11.73 -4.89 -22.80
C LEU A 85 12.23 -3.44 -22.75
N LYS A 86 11.36 -2.43 -22.57
CA LYS A 86 11.77 -1.02 -22.43
C LYS A 86 12.36 -0.73 -21.05
N MET A 87 11.74 -1.26 -19.98
CA MET A 87 12.27 -1.11 -18.62
C MET A 87 13.61 -1.83 -18.47
N ASP A 88 13.74 -3.03 -19.03
CA ASP A 88 14.99 -3.79 -19.05
C ASP A 88 16.09 -3.05 -19.84
N ARG A 89 15.74 -2.42 -20.98
CA ARG A 89 16.69 -1.60 -21.76
C ARG A 89 17.14 -0.34 -21.01
N GLU A 90 16.26 0.32 -20.28
CA GLU A 90 16.62 1.50 -19.48
C GLU A 90 17.48 1.13 -18.27
N LEU A 91 17.17 0.02 -17.59
CA LEU A 91 17.99 -0.52 -16.52
C LEU A 91 19.36 -0.96 -17.03
N GLU A 92 19.41 -1.63 -18.19
CA GLU A 92 20.68 -2.02 -18.82
C GLU A 92 21.53 -0.79 -19.16
N LYS A 93 20.92 0.26 -19.70
CA LYS A 93 21.62 1.52 -19.99
C LYS A 93 22.19 2.15 -18.72
N LYS A 94 21.41 2.21 -17.64
CA LYS A 94 21.88 2.74 -16.34
C LYS A 94 23.01 1.90 -15.75
N ARG A 95 22.90 0.57 -15.82
CA ARG A 95 23.95 -0.37 -15.38
C ARG A 95 25.24 -0.15 -16.16
N GLU A 96 25.15 0.02 -17.47
CA GLU A 96 26.32 0.30 -18.31
C GLU A 96 26.93 1.67 -18.01
N GLU A 97 26.12 2.73 -17.89
CA GLU A 97 26.61 4.07 -17.51
C GLU A 97 27.31 4.06 -16.14
N GLN A 98 26.77 3.33 -15.18
CA GLN A 98 27.40 3.18 -13.86
C GLN A 98 28.69 2.36 -13.96
N PHE A 99 28.70 1.29 -14.75
CA PHE A 99 29.89 0.48 -14.99
C PHE A 99 31.03 1.29 -15.61
N GLN A 100 30.74 2.17 -16.58
CA GLN A 100 31.74 3.03 -17.20
C GLN A 100 32.38 4.00 -16.19
N LYS A 101 31.62 4.50 -15.20
CA LYS A 101 32.17 5.32 -14.10
C LYS A 101 33.09 4.50 -13.19
N ASP A 102 32.76 3.23 -13.00
CA ASP A 102 33.42 2.35 -12.05
C ASP A 102 34.52 1.48 -12.67
N ILE A 103 34.72 1.59 -13.99
CA ILE A 103 35.53 0.69 -14.82
C ILE A 103 36.98 0.53 -14.35
N LEU A 104 37.55 1.56 -13.69
CA LEU A 104 38.93 1.57 -13.24
C LEU A 104 39.17 0.79 -11.93
N TRP A 105 38.15 0.71 -11.07
CA TRP A 105 38.29 0.18 -9.70
C TRP A 105 37.47 -1.09 -9.47
N LEU A 106 36.29 -1.19 -10.06
CA LEU A 106 35.36 -2.30 -9.84
C LEU A 106 35.91 -3.67 -10.31
N PRO A 107 36.57 -3.78 -11.48
CA PRO A 107 37.21 -5.04 -11.88
C PRO A 107 38.25 -5.53 -10.88
N LYS A 108 39.07 -4.62 -10.34
CA LYS A 108 40.12 -4.95 -9.37
C LYS A 108 39.52 -5.44 -8.05
N GLN A 109 38.43 -4.82 -7.59
CA GLN A 109 37.75 -5.23 -6.35
C GLN A 109 37.01 -6.56 -6.49
N ILE A 110 36.35 -6.82 -7.63
CA ILE A 110 35.66 -8.10 -7.88
C ILE A 110 36.62 -9.28 -7.92
N LEU A 111 37.86 -9.04 -8.35
CA LEU A 111 38.91 -10.05 -8.44
C LEU A 111 39.79 -10.12 -7.17
N SER A 112 39.59 -9.21 -6.21
CA SER A 112 40.27 -9.23 -4.92
C SER A 112 39.73 -10.38 -4.05
N PRO A 113 40.58 -11.05 -3.24
CA PRO A 113 40.13 -12.06 -2.28
C PRO A 113 39.09 -11.53 -1.27
N GLU A 114 39.17 -10.24 -0.95
CA GLU A 114 38.25 -9.54 -0.04
C GLU A 114 36.90 -9.25 -0.69
N GLY A 115 36.86 -9.15 -2.03
CA GLY A 115 35.68 -8.80 -2.81
C GLY A 115 35.21 -7.35 -2.61
N PRO A 116 34.23 -6.89 -3.42
CA PRO A 116 33.62 -5.58 -3.26
C PRO A 116 32.58 -5.60 -2.15
N ASN A 117 32.14 -4.41 -1.72
CA ASN A 117 30.93 -4.28 -0.91
C ASN A 117 29.70 -4.65 -1.75
N TRP A 118 29.26 -5.91 -1.66
CA TRP A 118 28.16 -6.45 -2.47
C TRP A 118 26.84 -5.72 -2.27
N ASN A 119 26.50 -5.30 -1.04
CA ASN A 119 25.27 -4.55 -0.78
C ASN A 119 25.25 -3.23 -1.57
N ARG A 120 26.41 -2.57 -1.65
CA ARG A 120 26.59 -1.35 -2.43
C ARG A 120 26.44 -1.62 -3.93
N ILE A 121 27.03 -2.70 -4.43
CA ILE A 121 26.93 -3.08 -5.85
C ILE A 121 25.49 -3.41 -6.24
N LEU A 122 24.79 -4.23 -5.43
CA LEU A 122 23.39 -4.58 -5.69
C LEU A 122 22.50 -3.34 -5.74
N PHE A 123 22.70 -2.41 -4.82
CA PHE A 123 21.94 -1.16 -4.76
C PHE A 123 22.20 -0.26 -5.98
N PHE A 124 23.47 0.03 -6.31
CA PHE A 124 23.79 0.98 -7.40
C PHE A 124 23.51 0.44 -8.80
N TYR A 125 23.58 -0.88 -8.99
CA TYR A 125 23.34 -1.52 -10.28
C TYR A 125 21.94 -2.12 -10.38
N HIS A 126 21.09 -1.94 -9.35
CA HIS A 126 19.73 -2.47 -9.31
C HIS A 126 19.69 -3.98 -9.61
N PHE A 127 20.52 -4.75 -8.92
CA PHE A 127 20.48 -6.22 -8.98
C PHE A 127 19.75 -6.75 -7.76
N ASP A 128 18.92 -7.77 -7.95
CA ASP A 128 18.18 -8.40 -6.86
C ASP A 128 19.06 -9.40 -6.09
N THR A 129 20.01 -10.02 -6.78
CA THR A 129 20.88 -11.04 -6.19
C THR A 129 22.35 -10.88 -6.59
N LYS A 130 23.24 -11.35 -5.72
CA LYS A 130 24.68 -11.43 -6.02
C LYS A 130 24.98 -12.28 -7.27
N LYS A 131 24.18 -13.32 -7.50
CA LYS A 131 24.34 -14.20 -8.67
C LYS A 131 24.09 -13.43 -9.96
N GLU A 132 22.97 -12.71 -10.04
CA GLU A 132 22.61 -11.86 -11.18
C GLU A 132 23.69 -10.80 -11.45
N ALA A 133 24.17 -10.13 -10.40
CA ALA A 133 25.25 -9.14 -10.52
C ALA A 133 26.54 -9.75 -11.11
N LEU A 134 26.92 -10.94 -10.64
CA LEU A 134 28.11 -11.64 -11.14
C LEU A 134 27.96 -12.09 -12.59
N ASP A 135 26.80 -12.60 -12.97
CA ASP A 135 26.51 -13.04 -14.34
C ASP A 135 26.57 -11.85 -15.31
N TRP A 136 26.17 -10.65 -14.86
CA TRP A 136 26.26 -9.43 -15.66
C TRP A 136 27.66 -8.80 -15.72
N LEU A 137 28.39 -8.77 -14.59
CA LEU A 137 29.68 -8.10 -14.44
C LEU A 137 30.86 -8.92 -15.00
N ARG A 138 30.85 -10.24 -14.84
CA ARG A 138 31.99 -11.11 -15.19
C ARG A 138 32.38 -11.05 -16.67
N PRO A 139 31.44 -11.15 -17.64
CA PRO A 139 31.79 -11.05 -19.07
C PRO A 139 32.39 -9.69 -19.44
N ARG A 140 31.95 -8.62 -18.77
CA ARG A 140 32.45 -7.25 -19.01
C ARG A 140 33.85 -7.05 -18.48
N ILE A 141 34.12 -7.55 -17.28
CA ILE A 141 35.45 -7.53 -16.66
C ILE A 141 36.45 -8.36 -17.48
N GLU A 142 36.01 -9.52 -17.99
CA GLU A 142 36.83 -10.35 -18.88
C GLU A 142 37.20 -9.62 -20.17
N ARG A 143 36.24 -8.94 -20.82
CA ARG A 143 36.52 -8.10 -22.01
C ARG A 143 37.55 -7.01 -21.73
N ILE A 144 37.47 -6.32 -20.60
CA ILE A 144 38.44 -5.28 -20.23
C ILE A 144 39.85 -5.89 -20.10
N ARG A 145 39.96 -7.03 -19.43
CA ARG A 145 41.25 -7.74 -19.28
C ARG A 145 41.84 -8.18 -20.61
N GLU A 146 41.01 -8.65 -21.54
CA GLU A 146 41.48 -9.02 -22.88
C GLU A 146 41.99 -7.81 -23.68
N LEU A 147 41.35 -6.64 -23.52
CA LEU A 147 41.81 -5.39 -24.14
C LEU A 147 43.11 -4.88 -23.51
N GLU A 148 43.28 -5.04 -22.20
CA GLU A 148 44.52 -4.68 -21.50
C GLU A 148 45.70 -5.60 -21.88
N LYS A 149 45.46 -6.89 -22.11
CA LYS A 149 46.51 -7.86 -22.52
C LYS A 149 46.99 -7.68 -23.97
N LYS A 150 46.24 -6.95 -24.81
CA LYS A 150 46.56 -6.70 -26.23
C LYS A 150 47.27 -5.36 -26.46
N LYS A 151 47.45 -4.56 -25.42
CA LYS A 151 48.25 -3.32 -25.43
C LYS A 151 49.65 -3.60 -24.89
#